data_AF-A0A233RVP5-F1
#
_entry.id   AF-A0A233RVP5-F1
#
_cell.length_a   1.000
_cell.length_b   1.000
_cell.length_c   1.000
_cell.angle_alpha   90.00
_cell.angle_beta   90.00
_cell.angle_gamma   90.00
#
_symmetry.space_group_name_H-M   'P 1'
#
loop_
_entity.id
_entity.type
_entity.pdbx_description
1 polymer ?
#
loop_
_entity_poly.entity_id
_entity_poly.type
_entity_poly.pdbx_seq_one_letter_code
_entity_poly.pdbx_strand_id
1 'polypeptide(L)'
;MLADVGPPIVPVWSTTDLDEALLWYEALEGTGVEGIVAKPLRGAYKAGRVRAKIRHADTVDAAVVGFTDTARRPKALAVRLPDGHVALSQRLTTALSTVVAPRLVTHAGRVFPKAGDS
;
A
#
# COMPACT_ATOMS: atom_id res chain seq x y z
N MET A 1 -16.22 -35.73 -19.96
CA MET A 1 -16.60 -34.73 -20.96
C MET A 1 -16.25 -33.36 -20.40
N LEU A 2 -15.40 -32.59 -21.08
CA LEU A 2 -15.20 -31.18 -20.75
C LEU A 2 -16.42 -30.46 -21.35
N ALA A 3 -17.28 -29.91 -20.51
CA ALA A 3 -18.39 -29.08 -20.96
C ALA A 3 -17.87 -27.90 -21.81
N ASP A 4 -18.77 -27.22 -22.49
CA ASP A 4 -18.53 -26.05 -23.35
C ASP A 4 -17.95 -24.87 -22.53
N VAL A 5 -16.71 -25.02 -22.07
CA VAL A 5 -16.01 -24.00 -21.28
C VAL A 5 -15.58 -22.94 -22.29
N GLY A 6 -16.12 -21.73 -22.14
CA GLY A 6 -15.71 -20.58 -22.92
C GLY A 6 -14.18 -20.41 -22.93
N PRO A 7 -13.64 -19.56 -23.83
CA PRO A 7 -12.20 -19.51 -24.08
C PRO A 7 -11.42 -19.36 -22.76
N PRO A 8 -10.45 -20.25 -22.48
CA PRO A 8 -9.72 -20.25 -21.21
C PRO A 8 -8.84 -19.01 -21.02
N ILE A 9 -8.73 -18.18 -22.05
CA ILE A 9 -7.93 -16.97 -22.10
C ILE A 9 -8.83 -15.84 -22.59
N VAL A 10 -9.01 -14.83 -21.73
CA VAL A 10 -9.77 -13.62 -22.05
C VAL A 10 -8.83 -12.43 -21.94
N PRO A 11 -8.77 -11.53 -22.95
CA PRO A 11 -7.96 -10.32 -22.86
C PRO A 11 -8.49 -9.41 -21.75
N VAL A 12 -7.58 -8.80 -21.00
CA VAL A 12 -7.92 -7.75 -20.03
C VAL A 12 -8.28 -6.47 -20.79
N TRP A 13 -9.25 -5.71 -20.28
CA TRP A 13 -9.62 -4.42 -20.84
C TRP A 13 -8.42 -3.46 -20.92
N SER A 14 -8.35 -2.72 -22.01
CA SER A 14 -7.30 -1.74 -22.25
C SER A 14 -7.82 -0.62 -23.14
N THR A 15 -7.43 0.62 -22.84
CA THR A 15 -7.75 1.79 -23.63
C THR A 15 -6.52 2.68 -23.78
N THR A 16 -6.50 3.48 -24.84
CA THR A 16 -5.53 4.57 -25.03
C THR A 16 -6.12 5.94 -24.71
N ASP A 17 -7.42 5.99 -24.41
CA ASP A 17 -8.12 7.20 -23.99
C ASP A 17 -7.94 7.41 -22.48
N LEU A 18 -7.48 8.60 -22.08
CA LEU A 18 -7.28 8.95 -20.68
C LEU A 18 -8.60 9.07 -19.93
N ASP A 19 -9.63 9.64 -20.55
CA ASP A 19 -10.91 9.89 -19.89
C ASP A 19 -11.64 8.57 -19.62
N GLU A 20 -11.56 7.62 -20.56
CA GLU A 20 -12.07 6.26 -20.37
C GLU A 20 -11.29 5.54 -19.25
N ALA A 21 -9.97 5.67 -19.20
CA ALA A 21 -9.16 5.05 -18.15
C ALA A 21 -9.49 5.62 -16.75
N LEU A 22 -9.71 6.93 -16.65
CA LEU A 22 -10.15 7.58 -15.42
C LEU A 22 -11.57 7.14 -15.03
N LEU A 23 -12.47 7.03 -16.00
CA LEU A 23 -13.81 6.50 -15.76
C LEU A 23 -13.76 5.08 -15.20
N TRP A 24 -12.92 4.20 -15.75
CA TRP A 24 -12.75 2.85 -15.21
C TRP A 24 -12.17 2.86 -13.79
N TYR A 25 -11.19 3.74 -13.53
CA TYR A 25 -10.59 3.86 -12.21
C TYR A 25 -11.62 4.19 -11.13
N GLU A 26 -12.53 5.13 -11.42
CA GLU A 26 -13.61 5.51 -10.49
C GLU A 26 -14.74 4.47 -10.47
N ALA A 27 -15.27 4.08 -11.63
CA ALA A 27 -16.48 3.27 -11.72
C ALA A 27 -16.30 1.81 -11.28
N LEU A 28 -15.07 1.29 -11.30
CA LEU A 28 -14.77 -0.07 -10.85
C LEU A 28 -14.32 -0.13 -9.38
N GLU A 29 -14.25 1.01 -8.68
CA GLU A 29 -14.04 1.00 -7.25
C GLU A 29 -15.17 0.23 -6.54
N GLY A 30 -14.83 -0.60 -5.56
CA GLY A 30 -15.79 -1.43 -4.84
C GLY A 30 -16.23 -2.72 -5.55
N THR A 31 -15.87 -2.94 -6.82
CA THR A 31 -16.15 -4.21 -7.53
C THR A 31 -15.10 -5.31 -7.28
N GLY A 32 -14.17 -5.07 -6.34
CA GLY A 32 -12.99 -5.90 -6.11
C GLY A 32 -11.81 -5.58 -7.06
N VAL A 33 -11.96 -4.61 -7.95
CA VAL A 33 -10.86 -4.07 -8.76
C VAL A 33 -10.10 -3.03 -7.94
N GLU A 34 -8.80 -3.26 -7.73
CA GLU A 34 -7.96 -2.38 -6.90
C GLU A 34 -7.56 -1.07 -7.60
N GLY A 35 -7.68 -1.02 -8.93
CA GLY A 35 -7.35 0.13 -9.75
C GLY A 35 -6.79 -0.27 -11.12
N ILE A 36 -6.08 0.65 -11.75
CA ILE A 36 -5.61 0.52 -13.14
C ILE A 36 -4.09 0.44 -13.24
N VAL A 37 -3.59 -0.03 -14.39
CA VAL A 37 -2.16 -0.08 -14.70
C VAL A 37 -1.87 0.74 -15.95
N ALA A 38 -1.19 1.88 -15.79
CA ALA A 38 -0.71 2.68 -16.91
C ALA A 38 0.65 2.14 -17.41
N LYS A 39 0.77 2.06 -18.73
CA LYS A 39 1.98 1.55 -19.42
C LYS A 39 2.31 2.49 -20.57
N PRO A 40 3.61 2.72 -20.89
CA PRO A 40 3.98 3.41 -22.11
C PRO A 40 3.36 2.73 -23.34
N LEU A 41 2.76 3.51 -24.23
CA LEU A 41 2.11 3.00 -25.45
C LEU A 41 3.11 2.28 -26.37
N ARG A 42 4.34 2.78 -26.41
CA ARG A 42 5.43 2.22 -27.21
C ARG A 42 6.60 1.83 -26.30
N GLY A 43 7.20 0.69 -26.59
CA GLY A 43 8.40 0.23 -25.92
C GLY A 43 8.47 -1.30 -25.89
N ALA A 44 9.70 -1.83 -25.94
CA ALA A 44 9.92 -3.25 -25.69
C ALA A 44 9.51 -3.59 -24.26
N TYR A 45 9.08 -4.85 -24.06
CA TYR A 45 8.90 -5.37 -22.72
C TYR A 45 10.24 -5.33 -21.97
N LYS A 46 10.27 -4.64 -20.84
CA LYS A 46 11.45 -4.51 -19.98
C LYS A 46 11.11 -4.96 -18.58
N ALA A 47 12.01 -5.72 -17.97
CA ALA A 47 11.92 -6.05 -16.55
C ALA A 47 12.09 -4.76 -15.70
N GLY A 48 11.38 -4.69 -14.58
CA GLY A 48 11.44 -3.54 -13.66
C GLY A 48 10.23 -2.61 -13.72
N ARG A 49 10.36 -1.41 -13.11
CA ARG A 49 9.26 -0.45 -12.92
C ARG A 49 9.03 0.43 -14.15
N VAL A 50 8.51 -0.17 -15.22
CA VAL A 50 8.13 0.53 -16.46
C VAL A 50 6.65 0.91 -16.48
N ARG A 51 5.89 0.40 -15.51
CA ARG A 51 4.44 0.52 -15.43
C ARG A 51 4.07 1.18 -14.10
N ALA A 52 3.10 2.06 -14.14
CA ALA A 52 2.52 2.66 -12.94
C ALA A 52 1.27 1.86 -12.56
N LYS A 53 1.18 1.49 -11.28
CA LYS A 53 -0.06 1.01 -10.68
C LYS A 53 -0.74 2.21 -10.03
N ILE A 54 -1.94 2.53 -10.46
CA ILE A 54 -2.78 3.57 -9.88
C ILE A 54 -3.89 2.86 -9.13
N ARG A 55 -3.99 3.11 -7.82
CA ARG A 55 -4.86 2.39 -6.89
C ARG A 55 -5.47 3.39 -5.94
N HIS A 56 -6.71 3.14 -5.55
CA HIS A 56 -7.36 3.88 -4.49
C HIS A 56 -6.65 3.65 -3.16
N ALA A 57 -6.62 4.68 -2.34
CA ALA A 57 -5.98 4.64 -1.03
C ALA A 57 -6.77 5.50 -0.06
N ASP A 58 -7.32 4.86 0.97
CA ASP A 58 -7.94 5.56 2.08
C ASP A 58 -6.90 6.05 3.06
N THR A 59 -7.20 7.20 3.67
CA THR A 59 -6.37 7.79 4.74
C THR A 59 -7.14 7.77 6.04
N VAL A 60 -6.47 7.33 7.10
CA VAL A 60 -7.00 7.34 8.46
C VAL A 60 -5.93 7.85 9.42
N ASP A 61 -6.36 8.58 10.43
CA ASP A 61 -5.50 8.90 11.56
C ASP A 61 -5.38 7.66 12.46
N ALA A 62 -4.14 7.35 12.85
CA ALA A 62 -3.83 6.20 13.68
C ALA A 62 -2.86 6.57 14.79
N ALA A 63 -3.06 6.02 15.98
CA ALA A 63 -2.17 6.27 17.11
C ALA A 63 -0.90 5.43 16.98
N VAL A 64 0.27 6.06 17.09
CA VAL A 64 1.55 5.32 17.13
C VAL A 64 1.71 4.65 18.49
N VAL A 65 1.94 3.35 18.49
CA VAL A 65 2.05 2.51 19.69
C VAL A 65 3.41 1.81 19.82
N GLY A 66 4.24 1.91 18.78
CA GLY A 66 5.58 1.35 18.77
C GLY A 66 6.31 1.65 17.47
N PHE A 67 7.54 1.13 17.36
CA PHE A 67 8.38 1.25 16.17
C PHE A 67 9.33 0.05 16.09
N THR A 68 9.86 -0.20 14.88
CA THR A 68 10.90 -1.21 14.66
C THR A 68 12.27 -0.54 14.56
N ASP A 69 13.32 -1.25 14.98
CA ASP A 69 14.70 -0.76 15.07
C ASP A 69 14.87 0.21 16.26
N THR A 70 15.32 1.46 16.05
CA THR A 70 15.54 2.41 17.16
C THR A 70 14.65 3.64 17.03
N ALA A 71 14.33 4.29 18.16
CA ALA A 71 13.54 5.53 18.16
C ALA A 71 14.19 6.66 17.33
N ARG A 72 15.52 6.66 17.22
CA ARG A 72 16.29 7.63 16.42
C ARG A 72 16.27 7.33 14.92
N ARG A 73 16.06 6.07 14.53
CA ARG A 73 16.02 5.61 13.13
C ARG A 73 14.94 4.54 12.96
N PRO A 74 13.66 4.89 13.14
CA PRO A 74 12.58 3.92 13.04
C PRO A 74 12.48 3.41 11.59
N LYS A 75 12.45 2.09 11.41
CA LYS A 75 12.25 1.49 10.09
C LYS A 75 10.78 1.39 9.70
N ALA A 76 9.88 1.25 10.67
CA ALA A 76 8.43 1.21 10.51
C ALA A 76 7.78 1.59 11.85
N LEU A 77 6.53 2.00 11.81
CA LEU A 77 5.72 2.32 12.98
C LEU A 77 4.70 1.21 13.22
N ALA A 78 4.52 0.82 14.47
CA ALA A 78 3.32 0.09 14.89
C ALA A 78 2.24 1.12 15.20
N VAL A 79 1.11 1.04 14.50
CA VAL A 79 -0.02 1.96 14.64
C VAL A 79 -1.26 1.21 15.04
N ARG A 80 -2.07 1.80 15.92
CA ARG A 80 -3.40 1.31 16.26
C ARG A 80 -4.41 2.03 15.38
N LEU A 81 -5.13 1.27 14.57
CA LEU A 81 -6.18 1.79 13.70
C LEU A 81 -7.47 2.06 14.49
N PRO A 82 -8.43 2.83 13.93
CA PRO A 82 -9.67 3.18 14.61
C PRO A 82 -10.53 1.99 15.07
N ASP A 83 -10.42 0.85 14.39
CA ASP A 83 -11.10 -0.41 14.75
C ASP A 83 -10.37 -1.22 15.84
N GLY A 84 -9.27 -0.66 16.39
CA GLY A 84 -8.56 -1.17 17.55
C GLY A 84 -7.41 -2.13 17.23
N HIS A 85 -7.30 -2.65 16.01
CA HIS A 85 -6.19 -3.54 15.67
C HIS A 85 -4.89 -2.78 15.48
N VAL A 86 -3.77 -3.46 15.70
CA VAL A 86 -2.42 -2.89 15.51
C VAL A 86 -1.84 -3.42 14.21
N ALA A 87 -1.40 -2.50 13.35
CA ALA A 87 -0.74 -2.80 12.09
C ALA A 87 0.65 -2.16 12.04
N LEU A 88 1.54 -2.72 11.22
CA LEU A 88 2.80 -2.08 10.87
C LEU A 88 2.61 -1.19 9.64
N SER A 89 3.16 0.02 9.69
CA SER A 89 3.28 0.86 8.51
C SER A 89 4.20 0.22 7.47
N GLN A 90 4.11 0.69 6.24
CA GLN A 90 5.19 0.49 5.28
C GLN A 90 6.52 1.00 5.83
N ARG A 91 7.62 0.50 5.25
CA ARG A 91 8.96 0.95 5.63
C ARG A 91 9.07 2.47 5.42
N LEU A 92 9.51 3.16 6.46
CA LEU A 92 9.80 4.58 6.37
C LEU A 92 11.00 4.82 5.47
N THR A 93 10.88 5.81 4.59
CA THR A 93 12.02 6.33 3.86
C THR A 93 12.95 7.09 4.81
N THR A 94 14.18 7.36 4.39
CA THR A 94 15.13 8.18 5.17
C THR A 94 14.53 9.54 5.55
N ALA A 95 13.80 10.17 4.62
CA ALA A 95 13.14 11.45 4.87
C ALA A 95 12.07 11.32 5.97
N LEU A 96 11.17 10.34 5.84
CA LEU A 96 10.10 10.14 6.83
C LEU A 96 10.65 9.73 8.20
N SER A 97 11.65 8.85 8.24
CA SER A 97 12.34 8.47 9.48
C SER A 97 12.93 9.69 10.19
N THR A 98 13.50 10.64 9.45
CA THR A 98 14.10 11.86 10.01
C THR A 98 13.04 12.77 10.63
N VAL A 99 11.87 12.89 9.99
CA VAL A 99 10.75 13.70 10.50
C VAL A 99 10.11 13.07 11.74
N VAL A 100 10.00 11.75 11.79
CA VAL A 100 9.29 11.04 12.86
C VAL A 100 10.16 10.83 14.09
N ALA A 101 11.47 10.57 13.93
CA ALA A 101 12.37 10.21 15.03
C ALA A 101 12.33 11.16 16.25
N PRO A 102 12.35 12.50 16.11
CA PRO A 102 12.30 13.41 17.25
C PRO A 102 11.02 13.24 18.09
N ARG A 103 9.91 12.87 17.46
CA ARG A 103 8.61 12.65 18.13
C ARG A 103 8.58 11.34 18.90
N LEU A 104 9.36 10.34 18.46
CA LEU A 104 9.43 9.05 19.15
C LEU A 104 10.39 9.10 20.34
N VAL A 105 11.53 9.77 20.21
CA VAL A 105 12.54 9.87 21.28
C VAL A 105 11.97 10.50 22.55
N THR A 106 11.09 11.50 22.42
CA THR A 106 10.41 12.14 23.55
C THR A 106 9.43 11.22 24.27
N HIS A 107 8.90 10.20 23.60
CA HIS A 107 7.91 9.27 24.13
C HIS A 107 8.49 7.88 24.45
N ALA A 108 9.71 7.58 24.01
CA ALA A 108 10.36 6.29 24.20
C ALA A 108 10.60 5.93 25.68
N GLY A 109 10.59 6.92 26.58
CA GLY A 109 10.62 6.69 28.03
C GLY A 109 9.30 6.20 28.65
N ARG A 110 8.22 6.06 27.86
CA ARG A 110 6.87 5.71 28.34
C ARG A 110 6.29 4.39 27.78
N VAL A 111 7.06 3.58 27.05
CA VAL A 111 6.56 2.32 26.46
C VAL A 111 7.13 1.12 27.20
N PHE A 112 6.25 0.40 27.90
CA PHE A 112 6.55 -0.87 28.57
C PHE A 112 6.70 -2.00 27.55
N PRO A 113 7.75 -2.84 27.62
CA PRO A 113 7.74 -4.12 26.94
C PRO A 113 6.83 -5.07 27.73
N LYS A 114 5.65 -5.39 27.20
CA LYS A 114 5.01 -6.66 27.57
C LYS A 114 5.57 -7.72 26.64
N ALA A 115 6.67 -8.32 27.06
CA ALA A 115 7.15 -9.57 26.49
C ALA A 115 6.01 -10.59 26.60
N GLY A 116 5.59 -11.17 25.47
CA GLY A 116 4.69 -12.30 25.46
C GLY A 116 5.49 -13.55 25.82
N ASP A 117 5.27 -14.05 27.03
CA ASP A 117 5.39 -15.49 27.31
C ASP A 117 4.06 -16.14 26.90
N SER A 118 4.13 -17.07 25.96
CA SER A 118 3.48 -18.40 25.92
C SER A 118 3.75 -19.05 24.57
#